data_AF-A0A955R5S8-F1
#
_entry.id   AF-A0A955R5S8-F1
#
_cell.length_a   1.000
_cell.length_b   1.000
_cell.length_c   1.000
_cell.angle_alpha   90.00
_cell.angle_beta   90.00
_cell.angle_gamma   90.00
#
_symmetry.space_group_name_H-M   'P 1'
#
loop_
_entity.id
_entity.type
_entity.pdbx_description
1 polymer ?
#
loop_
_entity_poly.entity_id
_entity_poly.type
_entity_poly.pdbx_seq_one_letter_code
_entity_poly.pdbx_strand_id
1 'polypeptide(L)'
;MMSHDKPAGKCPVMHAPPSNATHSHRSNRDWWPKQLNLGMLHQNPPAGSPMEEGFDYRQAFSSLDLAAVKQDLAALMTDSQEWWPADWGHYGPLFIRMAWHSAGTYRTSDGRGGAGSGSQRFAPLNSWPDNVNLDKA
;
A
#
# COMPACT_ATOMS: atom_id res chain seq x y z
N MET A 1 19.39 29.49 -14.38
CA MET A 1 19.71 28.23 -13.67
C MET A 1 19.55 28.47 -12.18
N MET A 2 18.43 28.07 -11.58
CA MET A 2 18.24 28.13 -10.13
C MET A 2 17.87 26.73 -9.64
N SER A 3 18.85 26.03 -9.10
CA SER A 3 18.67 24.74 -8.44
C SER A 3 17.87 24.97 -7.15
N HIS A 4 16.61 24.55 -7.12
CA HIS A 4 15.83 24.47 -5.88
C HIS A 4 16.05 23.10 -5.24
N ASP A 5 17.22 22.89 -4.62
CA ASP A 5 17.41 21.78 -3.69
C ASP A 5 16.79 22.18 -2.33
N LYS A 6 15.46 22.13 -2.24
CA LYS A 6 14.80 22.07 -0.93
C LYS A 6 15.11 20.69 -0.32
N PRO A 7 15.53 20.61 0.96
CA PRO A 7 15.72 19.32 1.63
C PRO A 7 14.33 18.72 1.93
N ALA A 8 13.73 18.05 0.95
CA ALA A 8 12.50 17.28 1.16
C ALA A 8 12.84 15.98 1.93
N GLY A 9 12.17 15.74 3.06
CA GLY A 9 12.17 14.43 3.72
C GLY A 9 13.03 14.26 4.98
N LYS A 10 13.53 15.33 5.62
CA LYS A 10 14.18 15.22 6.94
C LYS A 10 13.15 15.30 8.08
N CYS A 11 13.17 14.34 9.01
CA CYS A 11 12.38 14.42 10.24
C CYS A 11 12.86 15.62 11.08
N PRO A 12 11.97 16.53 11.50
CA PRO A 12 12.36 17.75 12.22
C PRO A 12 12.79 17.50 13.67
N VAL A 13 12.51 16.30 14.21
CA VAL A 13 12.91 15.87 15.56
C VAL A 13 13.83 14.66 15.43
N MET A 14 15.06 14.78 15.92
CA MET A 14 16.01 13.68 16.00
C MET A 14 15.71 12.85 17.25
N HIS A 15 15.02 11.71 17.09
CA HIS A 15 14.78 10.78 18.19
C HIS A 15 16.05 9.97 18.50
N ALA A 16 16.32 9.69 19.79
CA ALA A 16 17.30 8.67 20.18
C ALA A 16 16.91 7.35 19.50
N PRO A 17 17.85 6.63 18.86
CA PRO A 17 17.51 5.48 18.05
C PRO A 17 16.90 4.37 18.93
N PRO A 18 15.70 3.85 18.61
CA PRO A 18 15.37 2.47 18.94
C PRO A 18 16.50 1.55 18.50
N SER A 19 16.77 0.44 19.22
CA SER A 19 17.80 -0.54 18.84
C SER A 19 17.66 -1.04 17.39
N ASN A 20 16.46 -0.90 16.80
CA ASN A 20 16.09 -1.37 15.48
C ASN A 20 15.81 -0.22 14.47
N ALA A 21 16.11 1.04 14.80
CA ALA A 21 15.82 2.16 13.92
C ALA A 21 16.92 2.39 12.88
N THR A 22 16.61 2.07 11.62
CA THR A 22 17.49 2.25 10.46
C THR A 22 17.52 3.69 9.90
N HIS A 23 16.64 4.58 10.39
CA HIS A 23 16.41 5.92 9.81
C HIS A 23 16.99 7.09 10.62
N SER A 24 17.60 6.84 11.79
CA SER A 24 18.15 7.92 12.65
C SER A 24 19.63 8.25 12.37
N HIS A 25 20.34 7.39 11.60
CA HIS A 25 21.76 7.55 11.29
C HIS A 25 22.01 7.72 9.79
N ARG A 26 23.08 8.43 9.43
CA ARG A 26 23.57 8.49 8.04
C ARG A 26 23.88 7.06 7.57
N SER A 27 23.22 6.65 6.51
CA SER A 27 23.39 5.36 5.85
C SER A 27 24.43 5.45 4.73
N ASN A 28 24.85 4.31 4.17
CA ASN A 28 25.71 4.27 2.98
C ASN A 28 25.11 5.06 1.81
N ARG A 29 23.78 5.12 1.69
CA ARG A 29 23.10 5.89 0.63
C ARG A 29 23.30 7.39 0.78
N ASP A 30 23.45 7.88 2.01
CA ASP A 30 23.68 9.31 2.27
C ASP A 30 25.13 9.71 1.93
N TRP A 31 26.09 8.80 2.13
CA TRP A 31 27.50 9.02 1.79
C TRP A 31 27.82 8.77 0.31
N TRP A 32 27.21 7.75 -0.29
CA TRP A 32 27.41 7.38 -1.69
C TRP A 32 26.07 7.33 -2.45
N PRO A 33 25.46 8.50 -2.73
CA PRO A 33 24.11 8.57 -3.32
C PRO A 33 24.01 7.99 -4.74
N LYS A 34 25.14 7.81 -5.43
CA LYS A 34 25.22 7.23 -6.78
C LYS A 34 25.63 5.75 -6.78
N GLN A 35 25.81 5.13 -5.60
CA GLN A 35 26.12 3.70 -5.50
C GLN A 35 24.94 2.85 -5.99
N LEU A 36 25.23 1.73 -6.65
CA LEU A 36 24.21 0.77 -7.09
C LEU A 36 23.41 0.24 -5.89
N ASN A 37 22.07 0.30 -5.97
CA ASN A 37 21.18 -0.18 -4.93
C ASN A 37 20.76 -1.63 -5.18
N LEU A 38 21.32 -2.55 -4.40
CA LEU A 38 20.96 -3.98 -4.46
C LEU A 38 19.68 -4.33 -3.68
N GLY A 39 19.10 -3.38 -2.95
CA GLY A 39 17.92 -3.62 -2.11
C GLY A 39 16.66 -3.97 -2.90
N MET A 40 16.63 -3.72 -4.21
CA MET A 40 15.53 -4.15 -5.08
C MET A 40 15.51 -5.68 -5.28
N LEU A 41 16.65 -6.36 -5.15
CA LEU A 41 16.78 -7.79 -5.45
C LEU A 41 16.31 -8.71 -4.31
N HIS A 42 16.06 -8.15 -3.13
CA HIS A 42 15.61 -8.91 -1.96
C HIS A 42 14.30 -8.38 -1.37
N GLN A 43 13.47 -7.74 -2.19
CA GLN A 43 12.15 -7.27 -1.75
C GLN A 43 11.22 -8.46 -1.50
N ASN A 44 10.38 -8.33 -0.47
CA ASN A 44 9.40 -9.35 -0.07
C ASN A 44 10.01 -10.76 0.12
N PRO A 45 11.07 -10.92 0.94
CA PRO A 45 11.64 -12.23 1.21
C PRO A 45 10.62 -13.11 1.96
N PRO A 46 10.67 -14.45 1.83
CA PRO A 46 9.76 -15.35 2.53
C PRO A 46 9.71 -15.14 4.05
N ALA A 47 10.86 -14.81 4.66
CA ALA A 47 10.96 -14.50 6.08
C ALA A 47 10.16 -13.25 6.53
N GLY A 48 9.78 -12.37 5.60
CA GLY A 48 8.90 -11.24 5.85
C GLY A 48 7.41 -11.54 5.68
N SER A 49 7.06 -12.76 5.21
CA SER A 49 5.67 -13.20 5.08
C SER A 49 5.14 -13.68 6.42
N PRO A 50 3.93 -13.27 6.83
CA PRO A 50 3.27 -13.83 8.01
C PRO A 50 2.60 -15.20 7.72
N MET A 51 2.55 -15.62 6.46
CA MET A 51 1.94 -16.88 6.06
C MET A 51 2.84 -18.06 6.42
N GLU A 52 2.22 -19.21 6.68
CA GLU A 52 2.93 -20.47 6.95
C GLU A 52 3.83 -20.89 5.79
N GLU A 53 4.89 -21.64 6.11
CA GLU A 53 5.77 -22.20 5.10
C GLU A 53 4.99 -23.16 4.18
N GLY A 54 5.10 -22.95 2.87
CA GLY A 54 4.38 -23.75 1.86
C GLY A 54 2.94 -23.33 1.60
N PHE A 55 2.45 -22.20 2.15
CA PHE A 55 1.10 -21.71 1.90
C PHE A 55 0.83 -21.47 0.39
N ASP A 56 -0.21 -22.11 -0.15
CA ASP A 56 -0.67 -21.94 -1.53
C ASP A 56 -1.98 -21.11 -1.59
N TYR A 57 -1.84 -19.84 -1.98
CA TYR A 57 -2.98 -18.94 -2.13
C TYR A 57 -3.97 -19.39 -3.22
N ARG A 58 -3.51 -20.01 -4.31
CA ARG A 58 -4.39 -20.48 -5.39
C ARG A 58 -5.26 -21.61 -4.88
N GLN A 59 -4.70 -22.57 -4.15
CA GLN A 59 -5.46 -23.66 -3.54
C GLN A 59 -6.47 -23.12 -2.52
N ALA A 60 -6.01 -22.24 -1.61
CA ALA A 60 -6.88 -21.61 -0.62
C ALA A 60 -8.05 -20.86 -1.26
N PHE A 61 -7.77 -20.01 -2.26
CA PHE A 61 -8.80 -19.25 -2.97
C PHE A 61 -9.77 -20.15 -3.73
N SER A 62 -9.30 -21.25 -4.31
CA SER A 62 -10.17 -22.19 -5.04
C SER A 62 -11.16 -22.91 -4.11
N SER A 63 -10.86 -22.99 -2.81
CA SER A 63 -11.74 -23.58 -1.80
C SER A 63 -12.70 -22.57 -1.14
N LEU A 64 -12.56 -21.27 -1.45
CA LEU A 64 -13.35 -20.20 -0.87
C LEU A 64 -14.79 -20.25 -1.38
N ASP A 65 -15.76 -20.07 -0.49
CA ASP A 65 -17.15 -19.81 -0.88
C ASP A 65 -17.28 -18.37 -1.44
N LEU A 66 -17.04 -18.25 -2.74
CA LEU A 66 -17.09 -16.97 -3.43
C LEU A 66 -18.52 -16.40 -3.49
N ALA A 67 -19.56 -17.25 -3.39
CA ALA A 67 -20.94 -16.79 -3.39
C ALA A 67 -21.26 -16.08 -2.06
N ALA A 68 -20.89 -16.69 -0.94
CA ALA A 68 -21.01 -16.07 0.38
C ALA A 68 -20.26 -14.74 0.45
N VAL A 69 -18.99 -14.70 0.01
CA VAL A 69 -18.20 -13.45 0.01
C VAL A 69 -18.86 -12.34 -0.80
N LYS A 70 -19.41 -12.65 -1.97
CA LYS A 70 -20.12 -11.65 -2.78
C LYS A 70 -21.40 -11.16 -2.11
N GLN A 71 -22.12 -12.05 -1.44
CA GLN A 71 -23.33 -11.70 -0.70
C GLN A 71 -22.99 -10.79 0.49
N ASP A 72 -21.94 -11.12 1.24
CA ASP A 72 -21.48 -10.31 2.37
C ASP A 72 -21.02 -8.92 1.92
N LEU A 73 -20.29 -8.83 0.80
CA LEU A 73 -19.92 -7.53 0.21
C LEU A 73 -21.14 -6.72 -0.24
N ALA A 74 -22.18 -7.37 -0.77
CA ALA A 74 -23.42 -6.71 -1.15
C ALA A 74 -24.18 -6.16 0.07
N ALA A 75 -24.22 -6.92 1.17
CA ALA A 75 -24.81 -6.48 2.43
C ALA A 75 -24.02 -5.30 3.03
N LEU A 76 -22.69 -5.41 3.08
CA LEU A 76 -21.80 -4.38 3.61
C LEU A 76 -21.97 -3.04 2.89
N MET A 77 -22.23 -3.05 1.58
CA MET A 77 -22.43 -1.81 0.82
C MET A 77 -23.56 -0.93 1.38
N THR A 78 -24.54 -1.49 2.08
CA THR A 78 -25.65 -0.72 2.70
C THR A 78 -25.58 -0.66 4.22
N ASP A 79 -24.60 -1.33 4.84
CA ASP A 79 -24.42 -1.36 6.29
C ASP A 79 -23.57 -0.17 6.76
N SER A 80 -24.20 1.01 6.81
CA SER A 80 -23.53 2.27 7.14
C SER A 80 -22.95 2.27 8.56
N GLN A 81 -21.65 2.58 8.67
CA GLN A 81 -20.92 2.68 9.93
C GLN A 81 -20.93 4.11 10.48
N GLU A 82 -21.07 4.28 11.80
CA GLU A 82 -21.14 5.61 12.44
C GLU A 82 -19.85 6.44 12.27
N TRP A 83 -18.69 5.78 12.28
CA TRP A 83 -17.39 6.45 12.18
C TRP A 83 -17.05 6.90 10.74
N TRP A 84 -17.74 6.36 9.74
CA TRP A 84 -17.64 6.78 8.34
C TRP A 84 -18.97 6.52 7.61
N PRO A 85 -19.99 7.37 7.78
CA PRO A 85 -21.32 7.11 7.25
C PRO A 85 -21.34 6.98 5.72
N ALA A 86 -22.17 6.08 5.21
CA ALA A 86 -22.30 5.85 3.78
C ALA A 86 -23.08 7.00 3.11
N ASP A 87 -22.52 7.58 2.06
CA ASP A 87 -23.22 8.57 1.24
C ASP A 87 -24.48 7.93 0.62
N TRP A 88 -25.63 8.59 0.80
CA TRP A 88 -26.94 8.07 0.39
C TRP A 88 -27.29 6.68 0.95
N GLY A 89 -26.64 6.27 2.05
CA GLY A 89 -26.80 4.94 2.65
C GLY A 89 -26.16 3.82 1.84
N HIS A 90 -25.20 4.11 0.94
CA HIS A 90 -24.57 3.09 0.11
C HIS A 90 -23.08 3.37 -0.21
N TYR A 91 -22.16 2.48 0.20
CA TYR A 91 -20.70 2.61 -0.05
C TYR A 91 -20.25 2.30 -1.48
N GLY A 92 -21.13 1.77 -2.33
CA GLY A 92 -20.84 1.40 -3.72
C GLY A 92 -19.97 2.42 -4.49
N PRO A 93 -20.32 3.72 -4.56
CA PRO A 93 -19.48 4.71 -5.23
C PRO A 93 -18.05 4.81 -4.66
N LEU A 94 -17.90 4.69 -3.34
CA LEU A 94 -16.59 4.69 -2.67
C LEU A 94 -15.77 3.43 -3.03
N PHE A 95 -16.39 2.25 -3.00
CA PHE A 95 -15.72 0.99 -3.37
C PHE A 95 -15.32 0.95 -4.85
N ILE A 96 -16.15 1.51 -5.73
CA ILE A 96 -15.81 1.67 -7.16
C ILE A 96 -14.56 2.54 -7.30
N ARG A 97 -14.50 3.69 -6.61
CA ARG A 97 -13.32 4.56 -6.62
C ARG A 97 -12.09 3.82 -6.07
N MET A 98 -12.22 3.10 -4.95
CA MET A 98 -11.11 2.33 -4.37
C MET A 98 -10.53 1.34 -5.39
N ALA A 99 -11.39 0.52 -6.01
CA ALA A 99 -10.98 -0.47 -7.00
C ALA A 99 -10.33 0.19 -8.24
N TRP A 100 -10.91 1.29 -8.72
CA TRP A 100 -10.35 2.08 -9.81
C TRP A 100 -8.94 2.62 -9.47
N HIS A 101 -8.76 3.24 -8.30
CA HIS A 101 -7.46 3.78 -7.88
C HIS A 101 -6.41 2.68 -7.65
N SER A 102 -6.82 1.51 -7.17
CA SER A 102 -5.94 0.35 -7.03
C SER A 102 -5.37 -0.09 -8.38
N ALA A 103 -6.24 -0.21 -9.39
CA ALA A 103 -5.85 -0.61 -10.75
C ALA A 103 -5.16 0.52 -11.55
N GLY A 104 -5.55 1.77 -11.33
CA GLY A 104 -5.18 2.94 -12.13
C GLY A 104 -3.71 3.35 -12.05
N THR A 105 -2.92 2.75 -11.16
CA THR A 105 -1.47 2.98 -11.09
C THR A 105 -0.66 2.24 -12.16
N TYR A 106 -1.31 1.35 -12.93
CA TYR A 106 -0.66 0.53 -13.95
C TYR A 106 -0.08 1.37 -15.10
N ARG A 107 1.11 0.98 -15.58
CA ARG A 107 1.77 1.58 -16.73
C ARG A 107 2.26 0.51 -17.70
N THR A 108 1.94 0.68 -18.98
CA THR A 108 2.32 -0.26 -20.05
C THR A 108 3.82 -0.28 -20.36
N SER A 109 4.54 0.81 -20.07
CA SER A 109 5.96 0.96 -20.41
C SER A 109 6.90 0.01 -19.69
N ASP A 110 6.61 -0.31 -18.42
CA ASP A 110 7.44 -1.18 -17.59
C ASP A 110 6.62 -2.24 -16.82
N GLY A 111 5.31 -2.31 -17.06
CA GLY A 111 4.39 -3.27 -16.45
C GLY A 111 4.21 -3.09 -14.94
N ARG A 112 4.72 -2.01 -14.33
CA ARG A 112 4.59 -1.75 -12.89
C ARG A 112 3.27 -1.06 -12.55
N GLY A 113 2.91 -1.15 -11.28
CA GLY A 113 1.64 -0.64 -10.75
C GLY A 113 0.50 -1.64 -10.96
N GLY A 114 -0.72 -1.17 -10.82
CA GLY A 114 -1.94 -1.97 -10.88
C GLY A 114 -2.31 -2.62 -9.55
N ALA A 115 -3.41 -3.38 -9.56
CA ALA A 115 -4.02 -3.95 -8.36
C ALA A 115 -3.44 -5.31 -7.92
N GLY A 116 -2.58 -5.93 -8.75
CA GLY A 116 -2.17 -7.33 -8.59
C GLY A 116 -1.41 -7.66 -7.29
N SER A 117 -0.71 -6.68 -6.70
CA SER A 117 0.03 -6.84 -5.44
C SER A 117 -0.70 -6.27 -4.22
N GLY A 118 -1.86 -5.64 -4.41
CA GLY A 118 -2.56 -4.93 -3.33
C GLY A 118 -1.75 -3.78 -2.71
N SER A 119 -0.84 -3.17 -3.47
CA SER A 119 0.09 -2.16 -2.95
C SER A 119 -0.57 -0.88 -2.45
N GLN A 120 -1.86 -0.63 -2.77
CA GLN A 120 -2.60 0.54 -2.30
C GLN A 120 -2.62 0.66 -0.76
N ARG A 121 -2.54 -0.47 -0.03
CA ARG A 121 -2.50 -0.47 1.45
C ARG A 121 -1.16 -0.06 2.06
N PHE A 122 -0.10 0.05 1.25
CA PHE A 122 1.25 0.38 1.71
C PHE A 122 1.69 1.76 1.21
N ALA A 123 2.73 2.30 1.86
CA ALA A 123 3.40 3.48 1.35
C ALA A 123 4.05 3.20 -0.02
N PRO A 124 4.10 4.20 -0.93
CA PRO A 124 3.57 5.55 -0.74
C PRO A 124 2.07 5.67 -1.08
N LEU A 125 1.47 4.67 -1.72
CA LEU A 125 0.14 4.76 -2.32
C LEU A 125 -0.96 5.04 -1.29
N ASN A 126 -0.87 4.47 -0.09
CA ASN A 126 -1.84 4.70 1.00
C ASN A 126 -1.92 6.17 1.45
N SER A 127 -0.93 6.99 1.10
CA SER A 127 -0.78 8.38 1.53
C SER A 127 -0.76 9.35 0.34
N TRP A 128 -1.02 8.86 -0.87
CA TRP A 128 -1.12 9.74 -2.03
C TRP A 128 -2.34 10.67 -1.90
N PRO A 129 -2.21 11.97 -2.24
CA PRO A 129 -3.33 12.91 -2.17
C PRO A 129 -4.55 12.45 -2.96
N ASP A 130 -4.35 11.75 -4.07
CA ASP A 130 -5.44 11.24 -4.90
C ASP A 130 -6.16 10.03 -4.28
N ASN A 131 -5.53 9.37 -3.30
CA ASN A 131 -6.11 8.25 -2.53
C ASN A 131 -6.71 8.70 -1.20
N VAL A 132 -6.93 10.01 -0.99
CA VAL A 132 -7.58 10.54 0.20
C VAL A 132 -8.91 9.82 0.46
N ASN A 133 -9.10 9.45 1.73
CA ASN A 133 -10.24 8.73 2.28
C ASN A 133 -10.39 7.27 1.82
N LEU A 134 -9.52 6.76 0.95
CA LEU A 134 -9.47 5.33 0.64
C LEU A 134 -8.87 4.51 1.78
N ASP A 135 -8.33 5.16 2.82
CA ASP A 135 -8.01 4.53 4.09
C ASP A 135 -9.26 4.12 4.91
N LYS A 136 -10.43 4.67 4.59
CA LYS A 136 -11.73 4.32 5.21
C LYS A 136 -12.60 3.40 4.35
N ALA A 137 -12.26 3.26 3.07
CA ALA A 137 -12.96 2.39 2.13
C ALA A 137 -12.65 0.92 2.44
#